data_AF-E3VXF9-F1
#
_entry.id   AF-E3VXF9-F1
#
_cell.length_a   1.000
_cell.length_b   1.000
_cell.length_c   1.000
_cell.angle_alpha   90.00
_cell.angle_beta   90.00
_cell.angle_gamma   90.00
#
_symmetry.space_group_name_H-M   'P 1'
#
loop_
_entity.id
_entity.type
_entity.pdbx_description
1 polymer ?
#
loop_
_entity_poly.entity_id
_entity_poly.type
_entity_poly.pdbx_seq_one_letter_code
_entity_poly.pdbx_strand_id
1 'polypeptide(L)'
;EFLPLFTKIDGIDYKKGTDIYSPLKASFIAGGGAFGYKMDDIRVDVEGVYSYLNKNDVKDVVFTPADTIANSLTEISGLVNVYYDIAIEDMPITPYVGVGVGAAYISTPLATAVNSQNGKFAFAGQARAGVSYDITPEIKLYAGARYFGSYGAHFDGEKADPKDAAKKVADKGAYKILYST
;
A
#
# COMPACT_ATOMS: atom_id res chain seq x y z
N GLU A 1 -9.10 -4.51 -12.48
CA GLU A 1 -9.33 -4.42 -11.03
C GLU A 1 -9.51 -2.95 -10.66
N PHE A 2 -10.47 -2.62 -9.80
CA PHE A 2 -10.65 -1.25 -9.28
C PHE A 2 -10.00 -1.15 -7.89
N LEU A 3 -9.20 -0.11 -7.69
CA LEU A 3 -8.32 0.11 -6.53
C LEU A 3 -8.62 1.51 -5.94
N PRO A 4 -9.34 1.63 -4.81
CA PRO A 4 -9.49 2.92 -4.13
C PRO A 4 -8.17 3.29 -3.44
N LEU A 5 -7.32 4.01 -4.17
CA LEU A 5 -5.97 4.40 -3.78
C LEU A 5 -5.95 5.55 -2.76
N PHE A 6 -5.51 5.27 -1.53
CA PHE A 6 -5.26 6.30 -0.52
C PHE A 6 -4.00 5.97 0.29
N THR A 7 -3.02 6.88 0.29
CA THR A 7 -1.84 6.79 1.17
C THR A 7 -1.89 7.92 2.19
N LYS A 8 -1.84 7.59 3.48
CA LYS A 8 -1.87 8.56 4.58
C LYS A 8 -0.59 8.44 5.40
N ILE A 9 0.09 9.57 5.61
CA ILE A 9 1.26 9.68 6.49
C ILE A 9 0.84 10.56 7.65
N ASP A 10 0.59 9.97 8.83
CA ASP A 10 0.32 10.75 10.04
C ASP A 10 1.63 11.44 10.49
N GLY A 11 1.55 12.72 10.83
CA GLY A 11 2.71 13.56 11.20
C GLY A 11 3.14 14.57 10.13
N ILE A 12 2.52 14.54 8.94
CA ILE A 12 2.71 15.53 7.87
C ILE A 12 1.36 16.05 7.41
N ASP A 13 1.17 17.36 7.48
CA ASP A 13 -0.04 18.03 6.98
C ASP A 13 0.10 18.35 5.48
N TYR A 14 -0.87 17.93 4.67
CA TYR A 14 -0.94 18.19 3.24
C TYR A 14 -2.16 19.04 2.91
N LYS A 15 -1.95 20.35 2.81
CA LYS A 15 -3.02 21.33 2.60
C LYS A 15 -2.75 22.15 1.35
N LYS A 16 -3.76 22.29 0.49
CA LYS A 16 -3.83 23.34 -0.53
C LYS A 16 -5.09 24.16 -0.25
N GLY A 17 -4.94 25.33 0.34
CA GLY A 17 -6.09 26.09 0.87
C GLY A 17 -6.77 25.35 2.03
N THR A 18 -8.09 25.17 1.97
CA THR A 18 -8.88 24.37 2.94
C THR A 18 -8.94 22.87 2.61
N ASP A 19 -8.43 22.45 1.46
CA ASP A 19 -8.58 21.09 0.94
C ASP A 19 -7.37 20.21 1.29
N ILE A 20 -7.66 18.96 1.71
CA ILE A 20 -6.68 17.94 2.07
C ILE A 20 -6.29 17.16 0.81
N TYR A 21 -5.01 17.18 0.42
CA TYR A 21 -4.52 16.47 -0.76
C TYR A 21 -3.67 15.25 -0.37
N SER A 22 -3.77 14.17 -1.16
CA SER A 22 -2.86 13.02 -1.02
C SER A 22 -1.45 13.40 -1.49
N PRO A 23 -0.41 13.15 -0.68
CA PRO A 23 0.94 13.66 -0.93
C PRO A 23 1.74 12.96 -2.01
N LEU A 24 1.32 11.74 -2.36
CA LEU A 24 1.99 10.88 -3.31
C LEU A 24 1.02 10.62 -4.47
N LYS A 25 1.51 10.74 -5.70
CA LYS A 25 0.75 10.30 -6.86
C LYS A 25 0.78 8.79 -6.83
N ALA A 26 -0.40 8.16 -6.84
CA ALA A 26 -0.47 6.74 -7.12
C ALA A 26 0.15 6.49 -8.50
N SER A 27 1.36 5.93 -8.52
CA SER A 27 2.00 5.48 -9.75
C SER A 27 1.48 4.07 -10.00
N PHE A 28 0.86 3.90 -11.17
CA PHE A 28 0.24 2.68 -11.67
C PHE A 28 1.24 1.53 -11.91
N ILE A 29 2.50 1.66 -11.51
CA ILE A 29 3.50 0.59 -11.59
C ILE A 29 3.46 -0.20 -10.28
N ALA A 30 2.30 -0.82 -10.02
CA ALA A 30 2.13 -1.88 -9.05
C ALA A 30 2.07 -3.20 -9.84
N GLY A 31 3.24 -3.80 -10.06
CA GLY A 31 3.37 -5.08 -10.74
C GLY A 31 3.44 -6.20 -9.72
N GLY A 32 2.64 -7.24 -9.90
CA GLY A 32 2.64 -8.38 -8.98
C GLY A 32 2.41 -9.69 -9.71
N GLY A 33 2.87 -10.76 -9.09
CA GLY A 33 2.63 -12.12 -9.54
C GLY A 33 2.04 -12.93 -8.40
N ALA A 34 1.08 -13.80 -8.73
CA ALA A 34 0.50 -14.74 -7.78
C ALA A 34 0.66 -16.17 -8.30
N PHE A 35 1.00 -17.08 -7.40
CA PHE A 35 1.06 -18.51 -7.66
C PHE A 35 0.23 -19.23 -6.63
N GLY A 36 -0.67 -20.09 -7.07
CA GLY A 36 -1.66 -20.70 -6.18
C GLY A 36 -2.19 -22.02 -6.68
N TYR A 37 -2.99 -22.64 -5.82
CA TYR A 37 -3.66 -23.90 -6.04
C TYR A 37 -5.15 -23.75 -5.74
N LYS A 38 -6.00 -24.36 -6.58
CA LYS A 38 -7.45 -24.39 -6.39
C LYS A 38 -7.86 -25.81 -5.97
N MET A 39 -8.64 -25.89 -4.90
CA MET A 39 -9.20 -27.08 -4.28
C MET A 39 -10.72 -26.90 -4.27
N ASP A 40 -11.39 -27.40 -5.31
CA ASP A 40 -12.84 -27.25 -5.51
C ASP A 40 -13.28 -25.78 -5.41
N ASP A 41 -14.02 -25.41 -4.35
CA ASP A 41 -14.54 -24.06 -4.13
C ASP A 41 -13.52 -23.13 -3.45
N ILE A 42 -12.43 -23.67 -2.92
CA ILE A 42 -11.40 -22.90 -2.20
C ILE A 42 -10.17 -22.73 -3.08
N ARG A 43 -9.69 -21.50 -3.23
CA ARG A 43 -8.41 -21.22 -3.88
C ARG A 43 -7.45 -20.61 -2.87
N VAL A 44 -6.20 -21.04 -2.87
CA VAL A 44 -5.14 -20.45 -2.06
C VAL A 44 -4.03 -19.99 -2.99
N ASP A 45 -3.59 -18.74 -2.87
CA ASP A 45 -2.43 -18.25 -3.61
C ASP A 45 -1.45 -17.50 -2.70
N VAL A 46 -0.21 -17.44 -3.18
CA VAL A 46 0.83 -16.57 -2.63
C VAL A 46 1.11 -15.51 -3.68
N GLU A 47 1.01 -14.25 -3.26
CA GLU A 47 1.20 -13.09 -4.11
C GLU A 47 2.38 -12.26 -3.65
N GLY A 48 3.26 -11.91 -4.60
CA GLY A 48 4.24 -10.85 -4.43
C GLY A 48 3.82 -9.61 -5.22
N VAL A 49 3.78 -8.45 -4.57
CA VAL A 49 3.49 -7.16 -5.21
C VAL A 49 4.64 -6.20 -4.99
N TYR A 50 5.08 -5.59 -6.08
CA TYR A 50 6.02 -4.49 -6.08
C TYR A 50 5.29 -3.22 -6.50
N SER A 51 5.25 -2.23 -5.61
CA SER A 51 4.63 -0.93 -5.84
C SER A 51 5.67 0.18 -5.75
N TYR A 52 5.79 0.96 -6.81
CA TYR A 52 6.63 2.15 -6.83
C TYR A 52 5.77 3.41 -6.91
N LEU A 53 5.82 4.24 -5.88
CA LEU A 53 5.11 5.53 -5.80
C LEU A 53 6.07 6.67 -6.03
N ASN A 54 5.69 7.62 -6.88
CA ASN A 54 6.47 8.83 -7.14
C ASN A 54 5.80 10.02 -6.43
N LYS A 55 6.61 10.98 -5.96
CA LYS A 55 6.11 12.20 -5.32
C LYS A 55 5.17 12.92 -6.28
N ASN A 56 4.05 13.40 -5.76
CA ASN A 56 3.08 14.14 -6.54
C ASN A 56 3.69 15.52 -6.87
N ASP A 57 3.99 15.79 -8.14
CA ASP A 57 4.51 17.08 -8.61
C ASP A 57 3.36 18.09 -8.80
N VAL A 58 2.55 18.25 -7.73
CA VAL A 58 1.44 19.20 -7.72
C VAL A 58 2.01 20.57 -7.36
N LYS A 59 1.95 21.50 -8.32
CA LYS A 59 2.30 22.90 -8.08
C LYS A 59 1.43 23.51 -6.96
N ASP A 60 2.08 24.30 -6.11
CA ASP A 60 1.47 25.03 -4.98
C ASP A 60 0.98 24.19 -3.79
N VAL A 61 1.62 23.03 -3.52
CA VAL A 61 1.42 22.27 -2.27
C VAL A 61 2.55 22.58 -1.29
N VAL A 62 2.21 23.07 -0.10
CA VAL A 62 3.17 23.34 0.98
C VAL A 62 3.25 22.11 1.88
N PHE A 63 4.39 21.42 1.84
CA PHE A 63 4.71 20.36 2.80
C PHE A 63 5.16 21.01 4.11
N THR A 64 4.55 20.62 5.23
CA THR A 64 4.99 21.07 6.55
C THR A 64 5.33 19.86 7.42
N PRO A 65 6.60 19.67 7.81
CA PRO A 65 7.77 20.52 7.51
C PRO A 65 8.22 20.46 6.05
N ALA A 66 8.75 21.57 5.53
CA ALA A 66 9.28 21.64 4.16
C ALA A 66 10.48 20.70 4.00
N ASP A 67 10.68 20.18 2.78
CA ASP A 67 11.85 19.37 2.38
C ASP A 67 12.10 18.05 3.14
N THR A 68 11.11 17.56 3.89
CA THR A 68 11.28 16.35 4.71
C THR A 68 10.94 15.05 3.97
N ILE A 69 10.28 15.12 2.81
CA ILE A 69 9.70 13.94 2.15
C ILE A 69 10.54 13.45 0.97
N ALA A 70 10.79 12.14 0.93
CA ALA A 70 11.43 11.44 -0.17
C ALA A 70 10.70 11.66 -1.51
N ASN A 71 11.47 11.72 -2.59
CA ASN A 71 10.91 11.89 -3.94
C ASN A 71 10.20 10.62 -4.45
N SER A 72 10.45 9.46 -3.84
CA SER A 72 9.75 8.22 -4.15
C SER A 72 9.65 7.31 -2.93
N LEU A 73 8.60 6.50 -2.91
CA LEU A 73 8.36 5.47 -1.91
C LEU A 73 8.27 4.13 -2.64
N THR A 74 9.09 3.17 -2.23
CA THR A 74 8.99 1.79 -2.73
C THR A 74 8.36 0.93 -1.65
N GLU A 75 7.34 0.15 -2.04
CA GLU A 75 6.71 -0.86 -1.21
C GLU A 75 6.80 -2.21 -1.90
N ILE A 76 7.24 -3.21 -1.13
CA ILE A 76 7.24 -4.60 -1.56
C ILE A 76 6.37 -5.37 -0.58
N SER A 77 5.31 -6.02 -1.04
CA SER A 77 4.46 -6.83 -0.19
C SER A 77 4.41 -8.28 -0.64
N GLY A 78 4.35 -9.17 0.34
CA GLY A 78 4.08 -10.59 0.16
C GLY A 78 2.83 -10.95 0.92
N LEU A 79 1.84 -11.51 0.24
CA LEU A 79 0.57 -11.94 0.83
C LEU A 79 0.31 -13.42 0.56
N VAL A 80 -0.38 -14.06 1.49
CA VAL A 80 -1.07 -15.32 1.26
C VAL A 80 -2.55 -15.01 1.22
N ASN A 81 -3.21 -15.37 0.12
CA ASN A 81 -4.63 -15.12 -0.07
C ASN A 81 -5.40 -16.43 -0.12
N VAL A 82 -6.61 -16.40 0.44
CA VAL A 82 -7.60 -17.47 0.35
C VAL A 82 -8.85 -16.90 -0.31
N TYR A 83 -9.41 -17.64 -1.24
CA TYR A 83 -10.62 -17.28 -1.97
C TYR A 83 -11.65 -18.37 -1.84
N TYR A 84 -12.89 -17.94 -1.93
CA TYR A 84 -14.06 -18.77 -2.07
C TYR A 84 -14.73 -18.42 -3.40
N ASP A 85 -14.71 -19.38 -4.32
CA ASP A 85 -15.37 -19.30 -5.61
C ASP A 85 -16.81 -19.80 -5.45
N ILE A 86 -17.77 -18.94 -5.75
CA ILE A 86 -19.19 -19.28 -5.68
C ILE A 86 -19.57 -19.92 -7.00
N ALA A 87 -19.68 -21.24 -7.02
CA ALA A 87 -20.21 -21.96 -8.19
C ALA A 87 -21.69 -21.63 -8.37
N ILE A 88 -22.05 -21.11 -9.54
CA ILE A 88 -23.43 -20.94 -9.97
C ILE A 88 -23.67 -21.95 -11.10
N GLU A 89 -24.63 -22.85 -10.90
CA GLU A 89 -25.01 -23.83 -11.93
C GLU A 89 -25.45 -23.10 -13.21
N ASP A 90 -25.06 -23.67 -14.36
CA ASP A 90 -25.44 -23.21 -15.70
C ASP A 90 -24.97 -21.79 -16.10
N MET A 91 -23.97 -21.21 -15.42
CA MET A 91 -23.39 -19.92 -15.81
C MET A 91 -21.88 -19.99 -16.06
N PRO A 92 -21.36 -19.36 -17.13
CA PRO A 92 -19.91 -19.27 -17.39
C PRO A 92 -19.19 -18.24 -16.48
N ILE A 93 -19.92 -17.65 -15.52
CA ILE A 93 -19.43 -16.63 -14.61
C ILE A 93 -19.32 -17.23 -13.21
N THR A 94 -18.16 -17.10 -12.58
CA THR A 94 -17.89 -17.53 -11.20
C THR A 94 -17.57 -16.32 -10.33
N PRO A 95 -18.53 -15.82 -9.53
CA PRO A 95 -18.25 -14.84 -8.49
C PRO A 95 -17.26 -15.41 -7.48
N TYR A 96 -16.40 -14.55 -6.93
CA TYR A 96 -15.46 -14.95 -5.89
C TYR A 96 -15.30 -13.84 -4.86
N VAL A 97 -15.01 -14.25 -3.64
CA VAL A 97 -14.54 -13.37 -2.57
C VAL A 97 -13.24 -13.94 -2.01
N GLY A 98 -12.35 -13.08 -1.54
CA GLY A 98 -11.09 -13.51 -0.98
C GLY A 98 -10.56 -12.55 0.07
N VAL A 99 -9.74 -13.10 0.94
CA VAL A 99 -9.02 -12.36 1.97
C VAL A 99 -7.56 -12.77 1.97
N GLY A 100 -6.70 -11.82 2.27
CA GLY A 100 -5.25 -11.99 2.26
C GLY A 100 -4.62 -11.39 3.48
N VAL A 101 -3.56 -12.04 3.96
CA VAL A 101 -2.73 -11.53 5.05
C VAL A 101 -1.26 -11.71 4.70
N GLY A 102 -0.42 -10.81 5.18
CA GLY A 102 0.99 -10.85 4.85
C GLY A 102 1.77 -9.72 5.49
N ALA A 103 2.88 -9.38 4.85
CA ALA A 103 3.76 -8.31 5.27
C ALA A 103 4.11 -7.41 4.08
N ALA A 104 4.26 -6.12 4.37
CA ALA A 104 4.75 -5.12 3.43
C ALA A 104 6.05 -4.54 3.98
N TYR A 105 7.07 -4.44 3.14
CA TYR A 105 8.27 -3.68 3.41
C TYR A 105 8.14 -2.32 2.74
N ILE A 106 8.06 -1.27 3.55
CA ILE A 106 7.87 0.11 3.11
C ILE A 106 9.18 0.86 3.29
N SER A 107 9.67 1.51 2.23
CA SER A 107 10.87 2.35 2.30
C SER A 107 10.59 3.64 3.07
N THR A 108 11.63 4.28 3.60
CA THR A 108 11.46 5.52 4.37
C THR A 108 10.78 6.62 3.54
N PRO A 109 9.80 7.33 4.11
CA PRO A 109 9.17 8.47 3.45
C PRO A 109 10.04 9.72 3.55
N LEU A 110 11.21 9.65 4.19
CA LEU A 110 12.10 10.78 4.48
C LEU A 110 13.16 10.95 3.39
N ALA A 111 13.46 12.19 2.99
CA ALA A 111 14.54 12.48 2.04
C ALA A 111 15.93 12.06 2.56
N THR A 112 16.11 12.04 3.89
CA THR A 112 17.28 11.48 4.56
C THR A 112 16.80 10.59 5.69
N ALA A 113 17.24 9.32 5.68
CA ALA A 113 16.84 8.36 6.71
C ALA A 113 17.41 8.77 8.08
N VAL A 114 16.52 8.99 9.05
CA VAL A 114 16.90 9.19 10.45
C VAL A 114 17.21 7.82 11.07
N ASN A 115 18.26 7.72 11.88
CA ASN A 115 18.68 6.48 12.55
C ASN A 115 18.89 5.28 11.59
N SER A 116 19.32 5.52 10.35
CA SER A 116 19.50 4.46 9.33
C SER A 116 18.24 3.64 9.02
N GLN A 117 17.04 4.17 9.33
CA GLN A 117 15.77 3.52 9.05
C GLN A 117 15.41 3.67 7.57
N ASN A 118 16.10 2.94 6.69
CA ASN A 118 15.88 2.99 5.23
C ASN A 118 14.56 2.32 4.80
N GLY A 119 13.97 1.47 5.64
CA GLY A 119 12.65 0.89 5.45
C GLY A 119 12.20 0.09 6.67
N LYS A 120 10.91 -0.25 6.73
CA LYS A 120 10.31 -1.01 7.83
C LYS A 120 9.25 -1.98 7.33
N PHE A 121 9.13 -3.08 8.07
CA PHE A 121 8.04 -4.02 7.87
C PHE A 121 6.74 -3.50 8.51
N ALA A 122 5.65 -3.67 7.79
CA ALA A 122 4.28 -3.44 8.22
C ALA A 122 3.49 -4.75 8.04
N PHE A 123 2.49 -4.93 8.88
CA PHE A 123 1.46 -5.93 8.61
C PHE A 123 0.67 -5.51 7.37
N ALA A 124 0.35 -6.45 6.49
CA ALA A 124 -0.45 -6.21 5.31
C ALA A 124 -1.69 -7.11 5.32
N GLY A 125 -2.84 -6.53 5.00
CA GLY A 125 -4.11 -7.21 4.86
C GLY A 125 -4.76 -6.87 3.53
N GLN A 126 -5.60 -7.76 3.04
CA GLN A 126 -6.28 -7.58 1.78
C GLN A 126 -7.67 -8.22 1.76
N ALA A 127 -8.60 -7.59 1.06
CA ALA A 127 -9.87 -8.17 0.67
C ALA A 127 -10.05 -8.05 -0.85
N ARG A 128 -10.62 -9.08 -1.47
CA ARG A 128 -10.94 -9.15 -2.89
C ARG A 128 -12.37 -9.59 -3.07
N ALA A 129 -13.05 -9.02 -4.07
CA ALA A 129 -14.35 -9.50 -4.52
C ALA A 129 -14.46 -9.28 -6.01
N GLY A 130 -14.96 -10.25 -6.75
CA GLY A 130 -15.05 -10.14 -8.19
C GLY A 130 -15.82 -11.26 -8.85
N VAL A 131 -15.70 -11.32 -10.16
CA VAL A 131 -16.25 -12.34 -11.03
C VAL A 131 -15.17 -12.84 -11.97
N SER A 132 -15.20 -14.13 -12.24
CA SER A 132 -14.33 -14.83 -13.19
C SER A 132 -15.17 -15.27 -14.37
N TYR A 133 -14.65 -15.17 -15.59
CA TYR A 133 -15.29 -15.66 -16.80
C TYR A 133 -14.34 -16.62 -17.51
N ASP A 134 -14.82 -17.83 -17.75
CA ASP A 134 -14.04 -18.87 -18.41
C ASP A 134 -14.14 -18.68 -19.94
N ILE A 135 -13.04 -18.25 -20.59
CA ILE A 135 -13.00 -18.13 -22.06
C ILE A 135 -12.67 -19.49 -22.68
N THR A 136 -11.63 -20.14 -22.16
CA THR A 136 -11.23 -21.52 -22.50
C THR A 136 -10.92 -22.28 -21.21
N PRO A 137 -10.84 -23.63 -21.21
CA PRO A 137 -10.48 -24.39 -20.02
C PRO A 137 -9.15 -23.95 -19.36
N GLU A 138 -8.24 -23.37 -20.14
CA GLU A 138 -6.93 -22.90 -19.70
C GLU A 138 -6.88 -21.39 -19.41
N ILE A 139 -7.80 -20.59 -19.97
CA ILE A 139 -7.78 -19.11 -19.88
C ILE A 139 -9.07 -18.60 -19.23
N LYS A 140 -8.88 -17.94 -18.08
CA LYS A 140 -9.94 -17.30 -17.30
C LYS A 140 -9.68 -15.80 -17.22
N LEU A 141 -10.69 -14.99 -17.53
CA LEU A 141 -10.67 -13.56 -17.25
C LEU A 141 -11.23 -13.29 -15.87
N TYR A 142 -10.64 -12.34 -15.16
CA TYR A 142 -11.10 -11.93 -13.84
C TYR A 142 -11.34 -10.43 -13.82
N ALA A 143 -12.47 -10.02 -13.26
CA ALA A 143 -12.80 -8.64 -12.99
C ALA A 143 -13.24 -8.53 -11.52
N GLY A 144 -12.61 -7.66 -10.75
CA GLY A 144 -12.93 -7.50 -9.34
C GLY A 144 -12.47 -6.18 -8.77
N ALA A 145 -12.86 -5.96 -7.52
CA ALA A 145 -12.33 -4.92 -6.65
C ALA A 145 -11.37 -5.55 -5.65
N ARG A 146 -10.30 -4.83 -5.37
CA ARG A 146 -9.33 -5.17 -4.33
C ARG A 146 -9.20 -4.01 -3.38
N TYR A 147 -9.09 -4.36 -2.11
CA TYR A 147 -8.77 -3.44 -1.04
C TYR A 147 -7.57 -4.03 -0.30
N PHE A 148 -6.42 -3.40 -0.45
CA PHE A 148 -5.20 -3.70 0.28
C PHE A 148 -4.94 -2.60 1.29
N GLY A 149 -4.41 -2.97 2.45
CA GLY A 149 -4.00 -2.05 3.48
C GLY A 149 -2.78 -2.58 4.23
N SER A 150 -1.82 -1.72 4.52
CA SER A 150 -0.70 -2.02 5.42
C SER A 150 -0.63 -1.06 6.60
N TYR A 151 -0.30 -1.61 7.77
CA TYR A 151 -0.30 -0.92 9.05
C TYR A 151 0.91 -1.33 9.90
N GLY A 152 1.47 -0.37 10.64
CA GLY A 152 2.50 -0.62 11.64
C GLY A 152 3.90 -0.11 11.25
N ALA A 153 4.08 0.39 10.03
CA ALA A 153 5.31 1.10 9.68
C ALA A 153 5.35 2.48 10.37
N HIS A 154 6.31 2.66 11.26
CA HIS A 154 6.54 3.90 11.99
C HIS A 154 8.00 4.35 11.90
N PHE A 155 8.27 5.54 11.37
CA PHE A 155 9.61 6.07 11.18
C PHE A 155 9.91 7.16 12.21
N ASP A 156 11.16 7.19 12.66
CA ASP A 156 11.65 8.24 13.54
C ASP A 156 11.84 9.54 12.74
N GLY A 157 11.53 10.67 13.36
CA GLY A 157 11.78 12.01 12.82
C GLY A 157 12.87 12.73 13.60
N GLU A 158 13.00 14.03 13.35
CA GLU A 158 13.87 14.90 14.12
C GLU A 158 13.03 16.00 14.80
N LYS A 159 13.34 16.31 16.05
CA LYS A 159 12.79 17.46 16.78
C LYS A 159 13.90 18.28 17.41
N ALA A 160 13.60 19.53 17.77
CA ALA A 160 14.53 20.36 18.53
C ALA A 160 14.81 19.73 19.91
N ASP A 161 16.06 19.79 20.36
CA ASP A 161 16.44 19.38 21.71
C ASP A 161 15.73 20.32 22.72
N PRO A 162 15.00 19.79 23.71
CA PRO A 162 14.36 20.61 24.74
C PRO A 162 15.33 21.51 25.51
N LYS A 163 16.63 21.18 25.48
CA LYS A 163 17.70 21.92 26.16
C LYS A 163 18.49 22.84 25.23
N ASP A 164 18.37 22.65 23.91
CA ASP A 164 19.07 23.45 22.90
C ASP A 164 18.31 23.43 21.57
N ALA A 165 17.59 24.53 21.28
CA ALA A 165 16.78 24.65 20.08
C ALA A 165 17.59 24.62 18.76
N ALA A 166 18.92 24.83 18.81
CA ALA A 166 19.80 24.73 17.64
C ALA A 166 20.21 23.27 17.35
N LYS A 167 19.99 22.36 18.29
CA LYS A 167 20.33 20.94 18.17
C LYS A 167 19.09 20.12 17.81
N LYS A 168 19.22 19.23 16.85
CA LYS A 168 18.18 18.24 16.51
C LYS A 168 18.45 16.92 17.20
N VAL A 169 17.40 16.29 17.73
CA VAL A 169 17.41 14.96 18.36
C VAL A 169 16.35 14.08 17.73
N ALA A 170 16.56 12.76 17.78
CA ALA A 170 15.62 11.80 17.23
C ALA A 170 14.26 11.87 17.96
N ASP A 171 13.19 11.96 17.18
CA ASP A 171 11.81 11.87 17.64
C ASP A 171 11.23 10.50 17.25
N LYS A 172 11.17 9.59 18.22
CA LYS A 172 10.80 8.20 17.94
C LYS A 172 9.35 8.07 17.49
N GLY A 173 9.13 7.40 16.36
CA GLY A 173 7.79 7.15 15.82
C GLY A 173 7.03 8.40 15.37
N ALA A 174 7.74 9.48 15.03
CA ALA A 174 7.14 10.73 14.58
C ALA A 174 6.24 10.59 13.34
N TYR A 175 6.55 9.62 12.46
CA TYR A 175 5.81 9.40 11.22
C TYR A 175 5.22 8.00 11.17
N LYS A 176 3.90 7.89 11.03
CA LYS A 176 3.22 6.61 10.86
C LYS A 176 2.63 6.52 9.45
N ILE A 177 2.91 5.42 8.77
CA ILE A 177 2.44 5.19 7.40
C ILE A 177 1.28 4.20 7.43
N LEU A 178 0.14 4.64 6.90
CA LEU A 178 -0.91 3.76 6.39
C LEU A 178 -0.87 3.82 4.87
N TYR A 179 -0.63 2.68 4.24
CA TYR A 179 -0.74 2.56 2.80
C TYR A 179 -1.96 1.70 2.47
N SER A 180 -2.78 2.16 1.52
CA SER A 180 -3.93 1.42 1.03
C SER A 180 -4.07 1.61 -0.49
N THR A 181 -4.37 0.51 -1.18
CA THR A 181 -4.64 0.47 -2.63
C THR A 181 -5.88 -0.35 -2.92
#